data_AF-A0A7Y2JQ13-F1
#
_entry.id   AF-A0A7Y2JQ13-F1
#
_cell.length_a   1.000
_cell.length_b   1.000
_cell.length_c   1.000
_cell.angle_alpha   90.00
_cell.angle_beta   90.00
_cell.angle_gamma   90.00
#
_symmetry.space_group_name_H-M   'P 1'
#
loop_
_entity.id
_entity.type
_entity.pdbx_description
1 polymer ?
#
loop_
_entity_poly.entity_id
_entity_poly.type
_entity_poly.pdbx_seq_one_letter_code
_entity_poly.pdbx_strand_id
1 'polypeptide(L)'
;MAIHKGRGFATINYPIGMNLGGDPSQALVHSNPDGKFTVALSAIDLGQGMKSVTRQIAAETLGVPVEDVYVDTADSDTGPHDMGSFASRGTHRMGNAVIRASEEARQVMLEAAAEELEVDAGDLVTDGKGNIHVKGAPSRSITTMAAAQAAQFRQGRTIAGRGIFLVPLSDVDPETGEMSPVTTFAHAAMLVTVEV
;
A
#
# COMPACT_ATOMS: atom_id res chain seq x y z
N MET A 1 10.49 -27.00 47.36
CA MET A 1 11.58 -26.26 46.69
C MET A 1 11.22 -24.79 46.73
N ALA A 2 12.19 -23.89 46.95
CA ALA A 2 11.92 -22.44 46.89
C ALA A 2 11.79 -22.01 45.43
N ILE A 3 10.80 -21.16 45.12
CA ILE A 3 10.65 -20.54 43.79
C ILE A 3 11.51 -19.28 43.75
N HIS A 4 12.37 -19.16 42.74
CA HIS A 4 13.20 -17.98 42.53
C HIS A 4 12.65 -17.13 41.39
N LYS A 5 12.50 -15.82 41.61
CA LYS A 5 12.07 -14.87 40.57
C LYS A 5 13.25 -14.08 40.02
N GLY A 6 13.33 -13.94 38.71
CA GLY A 6 14.34 -13.14 38.01
C GLY A 6 13.74 -12.21 36.97
N ARG A 7 14.41 -11.07 36.71
CA ARG A 7 14.05 -10.11 35.65
C ARG A 7 15.24 -9.85 34.75
N GLY A 8 15.01 -9.82 33.44
CA GLY A 8 16.01 -9.45 32.43
C GLY A 8 15.41 -8.53 31.37
N PHE A 9 16.26 -7.80 30.65
CA PHE A 9 15.87 -6.99 29.52
C PHE A 9 16.75 -7.30 28.29
N ALA A 10 16.20 -7.08 27.10
CA ALA A 10 16.90 -7.21 25.84
C ALA A 10 16.42 -6.14 24.85
N THR A 11 17.29 -5.75 23.92
CA THR A 11 16.98 -4.84 22.82
C THR A 11 17.27 -5.53 21.49
N ILE A 12 16.46 -5.26 20.48
CA ILE A 12 16.52 -5.86 19.14
C ILE A 12 16.61 -4.74 18.11
N ASN A 13 17.48 -4.94 17.12
CA ASN A 13 17.49 -4.16 15.89
C ASN A 13 17.33 -5.13 14.72
N TYR A 14 16.29 -4.96 13.90
CA TYR A 14 15.97 -5.86 12.80
C TYR A 14 15.89 -5.12 11.46
N PRO A 15 16.65 -5.56 10.44
CA PRO A 15 16.67 -4.91 9.14
C PRO A 15 15.39 -5.15 8.33
N ILE A 16 14.96 -4.14 7.56
CA ILE A 16 13.80 -4.24 6.65
C ILE A 16 14.27 -4.21 5.19
N GLY A 17 13.91 -5.27 4.45
CA GLY A 17 14.26 -5.44 3.04
C GLY A 17 15.62 -6.11 2.83
N MET A 18 15.96 -6.31 1.56
CA MET A 18 17.23 -6.89 1.13
C MET A 18 17.75 -6.17 -0.10
N ASN A 19 18.59 -5.16 0.10
CA ASN A 19 19.07 -4.31 -1.01
C ASN A 19 20.13 -4.99 -1.89
N LEU A 20 20.74 -6.10 -1.42
CA LEU A 20 21.83 -6.82 -2.08
C LEU A 20 21.49 -7.45 -3.44
N GLY A 21 20.21 -7.61 -3.78
CA GLY A 21 19.77 -8.13 -5.08
C GLY A 21 19.00 -7.10 -5.91
N GLY A 22 18.86 -5.87 -5.42
CA GLY A 22 17.72 -5.02 -5.79
C GLY A 22 16.41 -5.56 -5.19
N ASP A 23 15.53 -4.65 -4.80
CA ASP A 23 14.36 -5.01 -3.98
C ASP A 23 13.04 -4.41 -4.53
N PRO A 24 12.57 -4.86 -5.72
CA PRO A 24 11.36 -4.35 -6.34
C PRO A 24 10.07 -4.99 -5.80
N SER A 25 9.00 -4.18 -5.75
CA SER A 25 7.61 -4.63 -5.63
C SER A 25 6.74 -3.81 -6.57
N GLN A 26 5.76 -4.46 -7.19
CA GLN A 26 4.80 -3.82 -8.10
C GLN A 26 3.37 -4.07 -7.66
N ALA A 27 2.48 -3.14 -7.98
CA ALA A 27 1.04 -3.23 -7.76
C ALA A 27 0.27 -2.60 -8.92
N LEU A 28 -0.93 -3.12 -9.19
CA LEU A 28 -1.92 -2.53 -10.08
C LEU A 28 -3.18 -2.23 -9.29
N VAL A 29 -3.82 -1.12 -9.57
CA VAL A 29 -5.12 -0.74 -8.98
C VAL A 29 -6.08 -0.39 -10.10
N HIS A 30 -7.31 -0.85 -10.02
CA HIS A 30 -8.38 -0.41 -10.92
C HIS A 30 -9.74 -0.38 -10.25
N SER A 31 -10.64 0.49 -10.73
CA SER A 31 -12.04 0.48 -10.32
C SER A 31 -12.82 -0.64 -11.01
N ASN A 32 -13.90 -1.06 -10.37
CA ASN A 32 -14.95 -1.91 -10.90
C ASN A 32 -16.21 -1.07 -11.18
N PRO A 33 -17.15 -1.54 -12.04
CA PRO A 33 -18.37 -0.79 -12.38
C PRO A 33 -19.30 -0.49 -11.19
N ASP A 34 -19.13 -1.21 -10.08
CA ASP A 34 -19.88 -1.03 -8.83
C ASP A 34 -19.26 0.02 -7.89
N GLY A 35 -18.20 0.71 -8.32
CA GLY A 35 -17.54 1.76 -7.54
C GLY A 35 -16.47 1.26 -6.58
N LYS A 36 -16.20 -0.05 -6.56
CA LYS A 36 -15.15 -0.67 -5.74
C LYS A 36 -13.82 -0.71 -6.48
N PHE A 37 -12.75 -0.99 -5.77
CA PHE A 37 -11.40 -1.06 -6.31
C PHE A 37 -10.79 -2.44 -6.10
N THR A 38 -10.07 -2.92 -7.11
CA THR A 38 -9.24 -4.12 -7.02
C THR A 38 -7.78 -3.71 -7.00
N VAL A 39 -7.01 -4.24 -6.06
CA VAL A 39 -5.56 -4.13 -5.98
C VAL A 39 -4.96 -5.50 -6.33
N ALA A 40 -4.26 -5.59 -7.45
CA ALA A 40 -3.54 -6.80 -7.86
C ALA A 40 -2.05 -6.67 -7.49
N LEU A 41 -1.52 -7.65 -6.77
CA LEU A 41 -0.13 -7.68 -6.29
C LEU A 41 0.36 -9.11 -6.07
N SER A 42 1.67 -9.35 -6.09
CA SER A 42 2.22 -10.72 -5.92
C SER A 42 2.79 -11.03 -4.52
N ALA A 43 2.75 -10.08 -3.58
CA ALA A 43 3.23 -10.32 -2.22
C ALA A 43 2.31 -11.28 -1.45
N ILE A 44 2.83 -12.47 -1.10
CA ILE A 44 2.05 -13.56 -0.53
C ILE A 44 1.67 -13.28 0.94
N ASP A 45 0.39 -13.47 1.27
CA ASP A 45 -0.07 -13.52 2.65
C ASP A 45 0.09 -14.94 3.22
N LEU A 46 0.97 -15.08 4.21
CA LEU A 46 1.27 -16.31 4.95
C LEU A 46 0.65 -16.28 6.36
N GLY A 47 -0.20 -15.29 6.66
CA GLY A 47 -0.81 -15.06 7.97
C GLY A 47 -0.28 -13.82 8.70
N GLN A 48 0.71 -13.14 8.15
CA GLN A 48 1.22 -11.86 8.67
C GLN A 48 0.27 -10.68 8.39
N GLY A 49 -0.76 -10.88 7.56
CA GLY A 49 -1.79 -9.88 7.26
C GLY A 49 -1.47 -9.00 6.05
N MET A 50 -0.78 -9.55 5.05
CA MET A 50 -0.42 -8.81 3.84
C MET A 50 -1.65 -8.27 3.10
N LYS A 51 -2.70 -9.09 2.94
CA LYS A 51 -3.97 -8.65 2.35
C LYS A 51 -4.60 -7.50 3.13
N SER A 52 -4.53 -7.56 4.46
CA SER A 52 -5.18 -6.57 5.33
C SER A 52 -4.47 -5.23 5.30
N VAL A 53 -3.13 -5.24 5.34
CA VAL A 53 -2.35 -3.99 5.36
C VAL A 53 -2.35 -3.29 4.00
N THR A 54 -2.24 -4.02 2.90
CA THR A 54 -2.28 -3.41 1.56
C THR A 54 -3.66 -2.87 1.21
N ARG A 55 -4.73 -3.55 1.65
CA ARG A 55 -6.11 -3.04 1.55
C ARG A 55 -6.29 -1.70 2.24
N GLN A 56 -5.79 -1.57 3.48
CA GLN A 56 -5.86 -0.33 4.25
C GLN A 56 -5.06 0.81 3.58
N ILE A 57 -3.84 0.50 3.11
CA ILE A 57 -2.98 1.46 2.42
C ILE A 57 -3.67 1.98 1.15
N ALA A 58 -4.22 1.08 0.33
CA ALA A 58 -4.95 1.46 -0.88
C ALA A 58 -6.18 2.31 -0.55
N ALA A 59 -6.99 1.89 0.43
CA ALA A 59 -8.20 2.62 0.82
C ALA A 59 -7.90 4.05 1.29
N GLU A 60 -6.90 4.21 2.17
CA GLU A 60 -6.44 5.52 2.65
C GLU A 60 -5.94 6.38 1.47
N THR A 61 -5.11 5.80 0.60
CA THR A 61 -4.52 6.53 -0.52
C THR A 61 -5.56 6.95 -1.55
N LEU A 62 -6.52 6.07 -1.86
CA LEU A 62 -7.66 6.36 -2.74
C LEU A 62 -8.65 7.34 -2.11
N GLY A 63 -8.76 7.35 -0.77
CA GLY A 63 -9.75 8.11 -0.02
C GLY A 63 -11.14 7.48 -0.06
N VAL A 64 -11.21 6.15 0.01
CA VAL A 64 -12.46 5.36 -0.03
C VAL A 64 -12.59 4.48 1.21
N PRO A 65 -13.78 3.96 1.53
CA PRO A 65 -13.95 2.99 2.61
C PRO A 65 -13.11 1.73 2.37
N VAL A 66 -12.56 1.15 3.44
CA VAL A 66 -11.71 -0.05 3.33
C VAL A 66 -12.49 -1.23 2.75
N GLU A 67 -13.79 -1.33 3.05
CA GLU A 67 -14.73 -2.31 2.53
C GLU A 67 -14.86 -2.29 1.00
N ASP A 68 -14.60 -1.14 0.37
CA ASP A 68 -14.67 -0.95 -1.08
C ASP A 68 -13.38 -1.33 -1.81
N VAL A 69 -12.35 -1.76 -1.08
CA VAL A 69 -11.09 -2.26 -1.67
C VAL A 69 -11.00 -3.76 -1.55
N TYR A 70 -10.79 -4.45 -2.67
CA TYR A 70 -10.48 -5.86 -2.75
C TYR A 70 -9.00 -6.05 -3.11
N VAL A 71 -8.34 -7.04 -2.50
CA VAL A 71 -6.93 -7.36 -2.78
C VAL A 71 -6.87 -8.73 -3.41
N ASP A 72 -6.43 -8.77 -4.65
CA ASP A 72 -6.08 -9.97 -5.38
C ASP A 72 -4.58 -10.23 -5.27
N THR A 73 -4.19 -11.44 -4.88
CA THR A 73 -2.80 -11.74 -4.56
C THR A 73 -2.40 -13.17 -4.81
N ALA A 74 -1.10 -13.36 -5.05
CA ALA A 74 -0.44 -14.65 -5.25
C ALA A 74 -0.90 -15.39 -6.51
N ASP A 75 -1.21 -14.64 -7.56
CA ASP A 75 -1.51 -15.15 -8.90
C ASP A 75 -0.52 -14.53 -9.90
N SER A 76 0.31 -15.37 -10.53
CA SER A 76 1.32 -14.94 -11.50
C SER A 76 0.72 -14.57 -12.86
N ASP A 77 -0.52 -14.96 -13.14
CA ASP A 77 -1.20 -14.63 -14.40
C ASP A 77 -1.75 -13.20 -14.36
N THR A 78 -2.06 -12.68 -13.17
CA THR A 78 -2.76 -11.40 -12.97
C THR A 78 -1.96 -10.37 -12.16
N GLY A 79 -1.08 -10.82 -11.26
CA GLY A 79 -0.28 -9.98 -10.38
C GLY A 79 1.04 -9.53 -11.01
N PRO A 80 1.44 -8.26 -10.85
CA PRO A 80 2.75 -7.78 -11.30
C PRO A 80 3.89 -8.30 -10.38
N HIS A 81 5.14 -8.11 -10.77
CA HIS A 81 6.29 -8.73 -10.10
C HIS A 81 6.46 -8.29 -8.63
N ASP A 82 6.74 -9.25 -7.76
CA ASP A 82 7.22 -9.06 -6.39
C ASP A 82 8.30 -10.11 -6.08
N MET A 83 9.30 -9.75 -5.26
CA MET A 83 10.33 -10.72 -4.87
C MET A 83 9.80 -11.81 -3.94
N GLY A 84 8.67 -11.59 -3.25
CA GLY A 84 8.05 -12.51 -2.32
C GLY A 84 8.10 -12.05 -0.85
N SER A 85 7.55 -12.90 0.02
CA SER A 85 7.38 -12.63 1.45
C SER A 85 8.57 -13.13 2.26
N PHE A 86 9.60 -12.29 2.37
CA PHE A 86 10.81 -12.52 3.18
C PHE A 86 11.38 -11.18 3.69
N ALA A 87 12.46 -11.22 4.49
CA ALA A 87 13.20 -10.04 5.00
C ALA A 87 12.33 -8.93 5.63
N SER A 88 11.17 -9.29 6.19
CA SER A 88 10.20 -8.33 6.75
C SER A 88 9.84 -7.17 5.81
N ARG A 89 9.98 -7.39 4.50
CA ARG A 89 9.92 -6.33 3.47
C ARG A 89 8.50 -5.93 3.09
N GLY A 90 7.55 -6.85 3.20
CA GLY A 90 6.25 -6.80 2.53
C GLY A 90 5.50 -5.48 2.73
N THR A 91 5.23 -5.09 3.98
CA THR A 91 4.52 -3.83 4.27
C THR A 91 5.25 -2.61 3.72
N HIS A 92 6.57 -2.60 3.79
CA HIS A 92 7.36 -1.46 3.34
C HIS A 92 7.46 -1.41 1.80
N ARG A 93 7.81 -2.50 1.14
CA ARG A 93 7.99 -2.55 -0.32
C ARG A 93 6.67 -2.54 -1.05
N MET A 94 5.82 -3.52 -0.76
CA MET A 94 4.52 -3.65 -1.41
C MET A 94 3.58 -2.51 -1.02
N GLY A 95 3.62 -2.06 0.24
CA GLY A 95 2.83 -0.90 0.66
C GLY A 95 3.17 0.36 -0.16
N ASN A 96 4.45 0.68 -0.35
CA ASN A 96 4.83 1.82 -1.19
C ASN A 96 4.48 1.62 -2.67
N ALA A 97 4.53 0.39 -3.19
CA ALA A 97 4.07 0.11 -4.56
C ALA A 97 2.55 0.35 -4.69
N VAL A 98 1.76 -0.10 -3.70
CA VAL A 98 0.32 0.12 -3.62
C VAL A 98 -0.03 1.60 -3.49
N ILE A 99 0.72 2.39 -2.71
CA ILE A 99 0.55 3.84 -2.62
C ILE A 99 0.66 4.45 -4.02
N ARG A 100 1.75 4.19 -4.75
CA ARG A 100 1.98 4.76 -6.08
C ARG A 100 0.88 4.39 -7.08
N ALA A 101 0.46 3.12 -7.09
CA ALA A 101 -0.64 2.66 -7.94
C ALA A 101 -1.97 3.34 -7.58
N SER A 102 -2.23 3.51 -6.28
CA SER A 102 -3.44 4.14 -5.77
C SER A 102 -3.46 5.66 -6.00
N GLU A 103 -2.31 6.33 -5.94
CA GLU A 103 -2.17 7.76 -6.28
C GLU A 103 -2.54 8.02 -7.74
N GLU A 104 -2.01 7.21 -8.67
CA GLU A 104 -2.33 7.32 -10.09
C GLU A 104 -3.82 7.02 -10.34
N ALA A 105 -4.37 5.95 -9.75
CA ALA A 105 -5.80 5.66 -9.86
C ALA A 105 -6.68 6.78 -9.26
N ARG A 106 -6.29 7.34 -8.11
CA ARG A 106 -7.01 8.45 -7.48
C ARG A 106 -7.01 9.70 -8.36
N GLN A 107 -5.89 9.99 -9.02
CA GLN A 107 -5.83 11.12 -9.95
C GLN A 107 -6.88 10.96 -11.06
N VAL A 108 -6.94 9.79 -11.70
CA VAL A 108 -7.93 9.52 -12.76
C VAL A 108 -9.37 9.60 -12.21
N MET A 109 -9.60 9.13 -10.98
CA MET A 109 -10.91 9.24 -10.32
C MET A 109 -11.33 10.70 -10.10
N LEU A 110 -10.40 11.55 -9.65
CA LEU A 110 -10.68 12.97 -9.43
C LEU A 110 -10.88 13.71 -10.75
N GLU A 111 -10.14 13.38 -11.80
CA GLU A 111 -10.37 13.92 -13.15
C GLU A 111 -11.77 13.56 -13.67
N ALA A 112 -12.18 12.30 -13.50
CA ALA A 112 -13.54 11.87 -13.88
C ALA A 112 -14.63 12.59 -13.09
N ALA A 113 -14.44 12.79 -11.79
CA ALA A 113 -15.35 13.54 -10.93
C ALA A 113 -15.39 15.04 -11.28
N ALA A 114 -14.26 15.62 -11.68
CA ALA A 114 -14.13 17.02 -12.02
C ALA A 114 -14.95 17.39 -13.27
N GLU A 115 -14.97 16.51 -14.27
CA GLU A 115 -15.81 16.67 -15.46
C GLU A 115 -17.30 16.67 -15.13
N GLU A 116 -17.74 15.82 -14.21
CA GLU A 116 -19.14 15.73 -13.79
C GLU A 116 -19.58 16.92 -12.93
N LEU A 117 -18.65 17.49 -12.15
CA LEU A 117 -18.92 18.62 -11.26
C LEU A 117 -18.62 19.98 -11.91
N GLU A 118 -18.06 19.99 -13.12
CA GLU A 118 -17.58 21.19 -13.84
C GLU A 118 -16.64 22.04 -12.96
N VAL A 119 -15.58 21.41 -12.44
CA VAL A 119 -14.54 22.04 -11.61
C VAL A 119 -13.15 21.58 -12.01
N ASP A 120 -12.13 22.18 -11.42
CA ASP A 120 -10.76 21.67 -11.49
C ASP A 120 -10.59 20.44 -10.57
N ALA A 121 -9.89 19.40 -11.03
CA ALA A 121 -9.64 18.20 -10.24
C ALA A 121 -8.80 18.48 -8.98
N GLY A 122 -7.94 19.50 -9.01
CA GLY A 122 -7.16 19.97 -7.87
C GLY A 122 -8.02 20.62 -6.77
N ASP A 123 -9.26 21.01 -7.07
CA ASP A 123 -10.23 21.51 -6.10
C ASP A 123 -11.08 20.41 -5.45
N LEU A 124 -10.89 19.15 -5.85
CA LEU A 124 -11.62 18.02 -5.29
C LEU A 124 -10.87 17.34 -4.15
N VAL A 125 -11.63 16.84 -3.18
CA VAL A 125 -11.13 15.98 -2.10
C VAL A 125 -12.09 14.83 -1.87
N THR A 126 -11.51 13.70 -1.48
CA THR A 126 -12.21 12.48 -1.05
C THR A 126 -12.45 12.54 0.45
N ASP A 127 -13.60 12.07 0.93
CA ASP A 127 -13.95 12.10 2.35
C ASP A 127 -13.60 10.81 3.12
N GLY A 128 -13.07 9.79 2.45
CA GLY A 128 -12.79 8.47 3.04
C GLY A 128 -14.04 7.61 3.28
N LYS A 129 -15.23 8.11 2.90
CA LYS A 129 -16.55 7.51 3.16
C LYS A 129 -17.35 7.27 1.87
N GLY A 130 -16.69 7.36 0.72
CA GLY A 130 -17.29 7.08 -0.59
C GLY A 130 -17.80 8.32 -1.32
N ASN A 131 -17.39 9.53 -0.91
CA ASN A 131 -17.72 10.77 -1.62
C ASN A 131 -16.48 11.58 -2.00
N ILE A 132 -16.64 12.32 -3.09
CA ILE A 132 -15.73 13.32 -3.61
C ILE A 132 -16.47 14.65 -3.58
N HIS A 133 -15.86 15.70 -3.02
CA HIS A 133 -16.49 17.02 -2.95
C HIS A 133 -15.51 18.16 -3.21
N VAL A 134 -16.05 19.31 -3.58
CA VAL A 134 -15.27 20.53 -3.80
C VAL A 134 -14.77 21.07 -2.46
N LYS A 135 -13.50 21.48 -2.40
CA LYS A 135 -12.89 22.16 -1.24
C LYS A 135 -13.70 23.42 -0.90
N GLY A 136 -14.13 23.54 0.36
CA GLY A 136 -14.91 24.69 0.83
C GLY A 136 -16.38 24.70 0.39
N ALA A 137 -16.84 23.76 -0.45
CA ALA A 137 -18.24 23.62 -0.84
C ALA A 137 -18.70 22.15 -0.82
N PRO A 138 -18.83 21.50 0.37
CA PRO A 138 -19.17 20.08 0.48
C PRO A 138 -20.52 19.68 -0.15
N SER A 139 -21.43 20.65 -0.37
CA SER A 139 -22.70 20.42 -1.07
C SER A 139 -22.52 20.17 -2.58
N ARG A 140 -21.37 20.52 -3.15
CA ARG A 140 -20.97 20.13 -4.51
C ARG A 140 -20.16 18.84 -4.42
N SER A 141 -20.86 17.72 -4.56
CA SER A 141 -20.28 16.39 -4.34
C SER A 141 -20.79 15.37 -5.35
N ILE A 142 -19.99 14.32 -5.55
CA ILE A 142 -20.33 13.12 -6.30
C ILE A 142 -19.84 11.90 -5.50
N THR A 143 -20.54 10.77 -5.59
CA THR A 143 -20.05 9.53 -4.96
C THR A 143 -18.87 8.97 -5.76
N THR A 144 -17.97 8.24 -5.10
CA THR A 144 -16.87 7.53 -5.79
C THR A 144 -17.41 6.54 -6.81
N MET A 145 -18.53 5.87 -6.50
CA MET A 145 -19.26 5.01 -7.43
C MET A 145 -19.75 5.77 -8.66
N ALA A 146 -20.38 6.94 -8.49
CA ALA A 146 -20.85 7.73 -9.62
C ALA A 146 -19.69 8.26 -10.47
N ALA A 147 -18.56 8.62 -9.86
CA ALA A 147 -17.35 8.99 -10.60
C ALA A 147 -16.77 7.81 -11.40
N ALA A 148 -16.75 6.60 -10.83
CA ALA A 148 -16.33 5.39 -11.55
C ALA A 148 -17.27 5.03 -12.71
N GLN A 149 -18.58 5.17 -12.51
CA GLN A 149 -19.57 4.96 -13.56
C GLN A 149 -19.46 6.02 -14.66
N ALA A 150 -19.24 7.28 -14.31
CA ALA A 150 -18.98 8.36 -15.26
C ALA A 150 -17.77 8.06 -16.14
N ALA A 151 -16.64 7.72 -15.50
CA ALA A 151 -15.40 7.35 -16.16
C ALA A 151 -15.65 6.25 -17.21
N GLN A 152 -16.30 5.17 -16.80
CA GLN A 152 -16.47 3.98 -17.63
C GLN A 152 -17.52 4.15 -18.73
N PHE A 153 -18.71 4.63 -18.40
CA PHE A 153 -19.87 4.58 -19.29
C PHE A 153 -20.09 5.87 -20.08
N ARG A 154 -19.52 7.00 -19.66
CA ARG A 154 -19.68 8.29 -20.34
C ARG A 154 -18.37 8.80 -20.94
N GLN A 155 -17.26 8.63 -20.21
CA GLN A 155 -15.97 9.23 -20.56
C GLN A 155 -15.02 8.26 -21.27
N GLY A 156 -15.37 6.97 -21.35
CA GLY A 156 -14.56 5.96 -22.05
C GLY A 156 -13.18 5.74 -21.43
N ARG A 157 -13.04 5.92 -20.10
CA ARG A 157 -11.77 5.73 -19.37
C ARG A 157 -11.93 4.74 -18.22
N THR A 158 -10.87 4.01 -17.91
CA THR A 158 -10.78 3.18 -16.72
C THR A 158 -10.06 3.97 -15.63
N ILE A 159 -10.64 4.05 -14.43
CA ILE A 159 -9.89 4.52 -13.26
C ILE A 159 -8.91 3.40 -12.90
N ALA A 160 -7.63 3.61 -13.20
CA ALA A 160 -6.58 2.64 -12.95
C ALA A 160 -5.24 3.32 -12.69
N GLY A 161 -4.33 2.59 -12.04
CA GLY A 161 -2.99 3.05 -11.75
C GLY A 161 -2.02 1.90 -11.57
N ARG A 162 -0.74 2.19 -11.78
CA ARG A 162 0.38 1.24 -11.67
C ARG A 162 1.42 1.79 -10.72
N GLY A 163 1.97 0.91 -9.91
CA GLY A 163 2.95 1.29 -8.91
C GLY A 163 4.13 0.35 -8.94
N ILE A 164 5.32 0.93 -8.88
CA ILE A 164 6.56 0.20 -8.59
C ILE A 164 7.28 0.91 -7.46
N PHE A 165 7.71 0.18 -6.46
CA PHE A 165 8.69 0.65 -5.48
C PHE A 165 9.94 -0.22 -5.59
N LEU A 166 11.05 0.41 -5.95
CA LEU A 166 12.34 -0.25 -6.12
C LEU A 166 13.33 0.38 -5.16
N VAL A 167 13.98 -0.46 -4.36
CA VAL A 167 15.27 -0.10 -3.79
C VAL A 167 16.37 -0.66 -4.68
N PRO A 168 17.27 0.20 -5.20
CA PRO A 168 18.35 -0.24 -6.06
C PRO A 168 19.25 -1.26 -5.38
N LEU A 169 19.98 -1.99 -6.21
CA LEU A 169 21.08 -2.83 -5.77
C LEU A 169 22.08 -1.99 -4.94
N SER A 170 22.43 -2.48 -3.76
CA SER A 170 23.61 -2.01 -3.06
C SER A 170 24.73 -3.03 -3.22
N ASP A 171 25.73 -2.68 -4.01
CA ASP A 171 26.96 -3.46 -4.11
C ASP A 171 27.72 -3.46 -2.78
N VAL A 172 28.56 -4.48 -2.62
CA VAL A 172 29.49 -4.61 -1.49
C VAL A 172 30.88 -4.25 -1.96
N ASP A 173 31.51 -3.29 -1.31
CA ASP A 173 32.94 -3.04 -1.50
C ASP A 173 33.73 -4.31 -1.07
N PRO A 174 34.49 -4.95 -1.97
CA PRO A 174 35.17 -6.20 -1.66
C PRO A 174 36.36 -6.05 -0.70
N GLU A 175 36.92 -4.84 -0.57
CA GLU A 175 38.05 -4.55 0.32
C GLU A 175 37.57 -4.13 1.72
N THR A 176 36.54 -3.29 1.78
CA THR A 176 36.06 -2.68 3.04
C THR A 176 34.83 -3.37 3.62
N GLY A 177 34.06 -4.06 2.79
CA GLY A 177 32.73 -4.59 3.13
C GLY A 177 31.65 -3.52 3.23
N GLU A 178 31.93 -2.27 2.86
CA GLU A 178 30.95 -1.18 2.93
C GLU A 178 29.80 -1.42 1.94
N MET A 179 28.57 -1.19 2.43
CA MET A 179 27.32 -1.35 1.67
C MET A 179 26.14 -0.70 2.41
N SER A 180 25.03 -0.53 1.71
CA SER A 180 23.71 -0.17 2.26
C SER A 180 22.75 -1.37 2.15
N PRO A 181 22.81 -2.32 3.10
CA PRO A 181 22.11 -3.60 2.97
C PRO A 181 20.59 -3.49 3.13
N VAL A 182 20.11 -2.42 3.76
CA VAL A 182 18.76 -2.30 4.31
C VAL A 182 18.24 -0.89 4.12
N THR A 183 16.92 -0.71 4.09
CA THR A 183 16.33 0.64 3.92
C THR A 183 15.97 1.30 5.24
N THR A 184 15.53 0.51 6.20
CA THR A 184 15.14 0.98 7.53
C THR A 184 15.25 -0.16 8.52
N PHE A 185 15.08 0.15 9.80
CA PHE A 185 15.17 -0.80 10.90
C PHE A 185 13.91 -0.80 11.75
N ALA A 186 13.51 -1.99 12.19
CA ALA A 186 12.57 -2.16 13.29
C ALA A 186 13.34 -2.32 14.60
N HIS A 187 12.98 -1.51 15.60
CA HIS A 187 13.58 -1.57 16.93
C HIS A 187 12.58 -2.13 17.94
N ALA A 188 13.04 -2.99 18.84
CA ALA A 188 12.23 -3.48 19.96
C ALA A 188 13.04 -3.55 21.25
N ALA A 189 12.38 -3.40 22.38
CA ALA A 189 12.94 -3.66 23.70
C ALA A 189 11.94 -4.48 24.51
N MET A 190 12.43 -5.51 25.21
CA MET A 190 11.60 -6.43 25.97
C MET A 190 12.16 -6.61 27.37
N LEU A 191 11.29 -6.59 28.37
CA LEU A 191 11.60 -6.96 29.74
C LEU A 191 10.82 -8.24 30.08
N VAL A 192 11.52 -9.27 30.54
CA VAL A 192 10.95 -10.57 30.87
C VAL A 192 11.16 -10.87 32.35
N THR A 193 10.11 -11.36 33.00
CA THR A 193 10.17 -11.91 34.37
C THR A 193 9.99 -13.42 34.27
N VAL A 194 10.86 -14.19 34.92
CA VAL A 194 10.79 -15.66 34.97
C VAL A 194 10.76 -16.14 36.40
N GLU A 195 10.12 -17.29 36.62
CA GLU A 195 10.17 -18.04 37.88
C GLU A 195 10.80 -19.41 37.59
N VAL A 196 11.77 -19.81 38.43
CA VAL A 196 12.51 -21.07 38.29
C VAL A 196 12.56 -21.80 39.62
#